data_AF-A0A9W6GX33-F1
#
_entry.id   AF-A0A9W6GX33-F1
#
_cell.length_a   1.000
_cell.length_b   1.000
_cell.length_c   1.000
_cell.angle_alpha   90.00
_cell.angle_beta   90.00
_cell.angle_gamma   90.00
#
_symmetry.space_group_name_H-M   'P 1'
#
loop_
_entity.id
_entity.type
_entity.pdbx_description
1 polymer ?
#
loop_
_entity_poly.entity_id
_entity_poly.type
_entity_poly.pdbx_seq_one_letter_code
_entity_poly.pdbx_strand_id
1 'polypeptide(L)'
;MGEKSFAAPASFRAGATHVKKGAGMNTANLQLEGLYVVLSALLISLREKGVFENGELELLLSQTEERLATDPSRTTQLRDANVEAICFPARYLRQALQATAGGEAASFAELATRVGQVKRER
;
A
#
# COMPACT_ATOMS: atom_id res chain seq x y z
N MET A 1 72.95 13.20 -4.32
CA MET A 1 72.72 12.05 -5.22
C MET A 1 72.04 10.96 -4.41
N GLY A 2 70.81 10.53 -4.78
CA GLY A 2 70.11 9.36 -4.23
C GLY A 2 69.18 9.65 -3.04
N GLU A 3 68.00 10.24 -3.23
CA GLU A 3 66.70 9.60 -3.53
C GLU A 3 66.18 8.56 -2.50
N LYS A 4 65.33 9.09 -1.60
CA LYS A 4 63.98 8.63 -1.21
C LYS A 4 63.75 7.13 -0.99
N SER A 5 63.33 6.79 0.23
CA SER A 5 62.21 5.87 0.43
C SER A 5 61.45 6.22 1.71
N PHE A 6 60.37 6.99 1.55
CA PHE A 6 59.34 7.15 2.56
C PHE A 6 58.25 6.14 2.22
N ALA A 7 58.07 5.13 3.07
CA ALA A 7 57.05 4.11 2.87
C ALA A 7 55.66 4.77 2.89
N ALA A 8 54.90 4.58 1.80
CA ALA A 8 53.52 5.02 1.72
C ALA A 8 52.66 4.24 2.73
N PRO A 9 51.75 4.89 3.48
CA PRO A 9 50.80 4.16 4.30
C PRO A 9 49.82 3.41 3.38
N ALA A 10 49.48 2.20 3.80
CA ALA A 10 48.54 1.31 3.12
C ALA A 10 47.26 2.05 2.76
N SER A 11 46.88 1.96 1.49
CA SER A 11 45.62 2.47 0.95
C SER A 11 44.45 1.91 1.74
N PHE A 12 43.83 2.75 2.58
CA PHE A 12 42.51 2.49 3.13
C PHE A 12 41.55 2.45 1.96
N ARG A 13 41.20 1.25 1.50
CA ARG A 13 40.07 1.06 0.60
C ARG A 13 38.82 1.48 1.37
N ALA A 14 38.37 2.70 1.11
CA ALA A 14 37.00 3.10 1.41
C ALA A 14 36.10 2.10 0.67
N GLY A 15 35.63 1.08 1.42
CA GLY A 15 34.54 0.25 0.96
C GLY A 15 33.42 1.21 0.63
N ALA A 16 33.07 1.30 -0.64
CA ALA A 16 31.86 1.96 -1.06
C ALA A 16 30.73 1.25 -0.32
N THR A 17 30.30 1.83 0.81
CA THR A 17 29.06 1.48 1.45
C THR A 17 28.02 1.73 0.39
N HIS A 18 27.63 0.66 -0.29
CA HIS A 18 26.44 0.66 -1.10
C HIS A 18 25.31 0.91 -0.11
N VAL A 19 25.00 2.18 0.09
CA VAL A 19 23.75 2.60 0.69
C VAL A 19 22.73 1.88 -0.16
N LYS A 20 22.11 0.82 0.39
CA LYS A 20 20.91 0.24 -0.19
C LYS A 20 20.03 1.44 -0.42
N LYS A 21 19.87 1.83 -1.69
CA LYS A 21 18.92 2.85 -2.11
C LYS A 21 17.66 2.44 -1.37
N GLY A 22 17.28 3.22 -0.35
CA GLY A 22 16.06 2.94 0.39
C GLY A 22 15.02 2.70 -0.68
N ALA A 23 14.30 1.59 -0.60
CA ALA A 23 13.21 1.30 -1.51
C ALA A 23 12.11 2.33 -1.23
N GLY A 24 12.39 3.59 -1.56
CA GLY A 24 11.49 4.69 -1.43
C GLY A 24 10.37 4.38 -2.37
N MET A 25 9.17 4.26 -1.81
CA MET A 25 7.96 4.20 -2.61
C MET A 25 7.99 5.38 -3.59
N ASN A 26 7.63 5.12 -4.84
CA ASN A 26 7.56 6.21 -5.80
C ASN A 26 6.48 7.20 -5.32
N THR A 27 6.60 8.46 -5.74
CA THR A 27 5.69 9.53 -5.30
C THR A 27 4.22 9.18 -5.58
N ALA A 28 3.93 8.47 -6.67
CA ALA A 28 2.57 8.04 -6.98
C ALA A 28 1.99 7.07 -5.93
N ASN A 29 2.78 6.11 -5.45
CA ASN A 29 2.35 5.19 -4.39
C ASN A 29 2.14 5.92 -3.06
N LEU A 30 3.00 6.89 -2.71
CA LEU A 30 2.81 7.73 -1.53
C LEU A 30 1.54 8.59 -1.62
N GLN A 31 1.25 9.11 -2.82
CA GLN A 31 0.02 9.86 -3.08
C GLN A 31 -1.23 8.96 -2.96
N LEU A 32 -1.16 7.72 -3.46
CA LEU A 32 -2.23 6.74 -3.30
C LEU A 32 -2.45 6.35 -1.84
N GLU A 33 -1.38 6.13 -1.08
CA GLU A 33 -1.44 5.90 0.37
C GLU A 33 -2.19 7.05 1.07
N GLY A 34 -1.76 8.29 0.84
CA GLY A 34 -2.43 9.46 1.40
C GLY A 34 -3.90 9.56 0.99
N LEU A 35 -4.22 9.28 -0.27
CA LEU A 35 -5.59 9.27 -0.77
C LEU A 35 -6.45 8.22 -0.06
N TYR A 36 -5.93 7.01 0.14
CA TYR A 36 -6.67 5.95 0.82
C TYR A 36 -6.93 6.28 2.29
N VAL A 37 -5.95 6.87 2.99
CA VAL A 37 -6.15 7.33 4.37
C VAL A 37 -7.22 8.42 4.46
N VAL A 38 -7.21 9.40 3.56
CA VAL A 38 -8.23 10.47 3.51
C VAL A 38 -9.62 9.91 3.21
N LEU A 39 -9.73 9.00 2.25
CA LEU A 39 -11.00 8.36 1.91
C LEU A 39 -11.53 7.50 3.07
N SER A 40 -10.68 6.76 3.77
CA SER A 40 -11.07 6.03 4.99
C SER A 40 -11.65 6.96 6.04
N ALA A 41 -10.96 8.07 6.35
CA ALA A 41 -11.45 9.05 7.33
C ALA A 41 -12.81 9.64 6.93
N LEU A 42 -13.00 9.94 5.64
CA LEU A 42 -14.27 10.43 5.12
C LEU A 42 -15.39 9.39 5.28
N LEU A 43 -15.17 8.15 4.85
CA LEU A 43 -16.18 7.10 4.91
C LEU A 43 -16.55 6.75 6.36
N ILE A 44 -15.56 6.68 7.26
CA ILE A 44 -15.78 6.50 8.70
C ILE A 44 -16.66 7.62 9.24
N SER A 45 -16.33 8.88 8.94
CA SER A 45 -17.12 10.04 9.41
C SER A 45 -18.56 10.02 8.88
N LEU A 46 -18.77 9.62 7.62
CA LEU A 46 -20.11 9.49 7.04
C LEU A 46 -20.91 8.37 7.70
N ARG A 47 -20.27 7.23 7.98
CA ARG A 47 -20.89 6.11 8.72
C ARG A 47 -21.29 6.53 10.13
N GLU A 48 -20.40 7.19 10.88
CA GLU A 48 -20.66 7.67 12.24
C GLU A 48 -21.82 8.69 12.29
N LYS A 49 -21.99 9.47 11.21
CA LYS A 49 -23.11 10.41 11.04
C LYS A 49 -24.42 9.72 10.61
N GLY A 50 -24.42 8.40 10.42
CA GLY A 50 -25.59 7.64 9.99
C GLY A 50 -26.04 7.95 8.56
N VAL A 51 -25.11 8.37 7.68
CA VAL A 51 -25.42 8.64 6.27
C VAL A 51 -25.78 7.35 5.52
N PHE A 52 -25.26 6.21 5.98
CA PHE A 52 -25.47 4.89 5.41
C PHE A 52 -26.16 3.99 6.43
N GLU A 53 -26.96 3.03 5.95
CA GLU A 53 -27.49 1.96 6.79
C GLU A 53 -26.36 1.04 7.29
N ASN A 54 -26.62 0.35 8.39
CA ASN A 54 -25.65 -0.60 8.96
C ASN A 54 -25.27 -1.67 7.93
N GLY A 55 -23.98 -1.76 7.59
CA GLY A 55 -23.46 -2.73 6.63
C GLY A 55 -23.59 -2.32 5.15
N GLU A 56 -24.26 -1.20 4.85
CA GLU A 56 -24.46 -0.74 3.47
C GLU A 56 -23.13 -0.40 2.78
N LEU A 57 -22.23 0.28 3.49
CA LEU A 57 -20.90 0.62 2.96
C LEU A 57 -20.07 -0.63 2.67
N GLU A 58 -20.08 -1.61 3.57
CA GLU A 58 -19.35 -2.87 3.39
C GLU A 58 -19.89 -3.67 2.20
N LEU A 59 -21.21 -3.69 2.01
CA LEU A 59 -21.87 -4.30 0.86
C LEU A 59 -21.50 -3.57 -0.43
N LEU A 60 -21.59 -2.23 -0.45
CA LEU A 60 -21.28 -1.40 -1.61
C LEU A 60 -19.82 -1.61 -2.07
N LEU A 61 -18.88 -1.63 -1.13
CA LEU A 61 -17.47 -1.87 -1.44
C LEU A 61 -17.22 -3.31 -1.92
N SER A 62 -17.92 -4.31 -1.35
CA SER A 62 -17.81 -5.70 -1.82
C SER A 62 -18.34 -5.86 -3.25
N GLN A 63 -19.47 -5.24 -3.59
CA GLN A 63 -20.02 -5.26 -4.94
C GLN A 63 -19.13 -4.47 -5.93
N THR A 64 -18.53 -3.38 -5.46
CA THR A 64 -17.57 -2.60 -6.27
C THR A 64 -16.33 -3.43 -6.60
N GLU A 65 -15.79 -4.16 -5.62
CA GLU A 65 -14.68 -5.09 -5.84
C GLU A 65 -15.03 -6.15 -6.90
N GLU A 66 -16.21 -6.76 -6.81
CA GLU A 66 -16.68 -7.78 -7.76
C GLU A 66 -16.80 -7.22 -9.18
N ARG A 67 -17.40 -6.04 -9.33
CA ARG A 67 -17.50 -5.35 -10.64
C ARG A 67 -16.13 -5.01 -11.21
N LEU A 68 -15.19 -4.58 -10.37
CA LEU A 68 -13.81 -4.32 -10.81
C LEU A 68 -13.13 -5.63 -11.25
N ALA A 69 -13.29 -6.72 -10.49
CA ALA A 69 -12.68 -8.00 -10.83
C ALA A 69 -13.23 -8.61 -12.13
N THR A 70 -14.52 -8.39 -12.42
CA THR A 70 -15.25 -9.03 -13.53
C THR A 70 -15.51 -8.12 -14.72
N ASP A 71 -14.96 -6.90 -14.73
CA ASP A 71 -15.20 -5.90 -15.78
C ASP A 71 -14.93 -6.47 -17.20
N PRO A 72 -15.96 -6.68 -18.03
CA PRO A 72 -15.81 -7.27 -19.36
C PRO A 72 -15.22 -6.29 -20.37
N SER A 73 -15.22 -4.99 -20.08
CA SER A 73 -14.60 -3.95 -20.92
C SER A 73 -13.10 -3.85 -20.68
N ARG A 74 -12.57 -4.62 -19.73
CA ARG A 74 -11.16 -4.66 -19.37
C ARG A 74 -10.34 -5.22 -20.53
N THR A 75 -9.26 -4.51 -20.88
CA THR A 75 -8.36 -4.97 -21.94
C THR A 75 -7.79 -6.35 -21.58
N THR A 76 -7.79 -7.29 -22.52
CA THR A 76 -7.24 -8.65 -22.34
C THR A 76 -5.74 -8.68 -22.03
N GLN A 77 -5.07 -7.53 -22.07
CA GLN A 77 -3.64 -7.37 -21.80
C GLN A 77 -3.29 -7.17 -20.32
N LEU A 78 -4.27 -6.98 -19.43
CA LEU A 78 -4.00 -6.86 -18.00
C LEU A 78 -3.73 -8.24 -17.40
N ARG A 79 -2.63 -8.36 -16.66
CA ARG A 79 -2.31 -9.54 -15.87
C ARG A 79 -3.13 -9.54 -14.58
N ASP A 80 -3.27 -10.70 -13.95
CA ASP A 80 -3.99 -10.85 -12.68
C ASP A 80 -3.47 -9.89 -11.60
N ALA A 81 -2.16 -9.66 -11.54
CA ALA A 81 -1.56 -8.69 -10.61
C ALA A 81 -2.08 -7.25 -10.80
N ASN A 82 -2.43 -6.86 -12.03
CA ASN A 82 -3.00 -5.54 -12.30
C ASN A 82 -4.46 -5.48 -11.85
N VAL A 83 -5.23 -6.56 -12.05
CA VAL A 83 -6.61 -6.66 -11.54
C VAL A 83 -6.61 -6.55 -10.02
N GLU A 84 -5.66 -7.22 -9.38
CA GLU A 84 -5.47 -7.20 -7.94
C GLU A 84 -5.12 -5.80 -7.41
N ALA A 85 -4.27 -5.06 -8.12
CA ALA A 85 -3.99 -3.66 -7.81
C ALA A 85 -5.24 -2.77 -7.95
N ILE A 86 -6.10 -3.07 -8.91
CA ILE A 86 -7.35 -2.33 -9.15
C ILE A 86 -8.41 -2.64 -8.08
N CYS A 87 -8.47 -3.87 -7.57
CA CYS A 87 -9.37 -4.26 -6.48
C CYS A 87 -8.87 -3.81 -5.09
N PHE A 88 -7.58 -3.50 -4.96
CA PHE A 88 -6.96 -3.10 -3.69
C PHE A 88 -7.69 -1.97 -2.93
N PRO A 89 -8.13 -0.86 -3.56
CA PRO A 89 -8.81 0.23 -2.86
C PRO A 89 -10.08 -0.22 -2.14
N ALA A 90 -10.93 -1.01 -2.80
CA ALA A 90 -12.17 -1.50 -2.21
C ALA A 90 -11.88 -2.40 -0.99
N ARG A 91 -10.88 -3.28 -1.10
CA ARG A 91 -10.46 -4.16 -0.01
C ARG A 91 -9.86 -3.39 1.16
N TYR A 92 -9.01 -2.39 0.88
CA TYR A 92 -8.41 -1.54 1.89
C TYR A 92 -9.47 -0.76 2.68
N LEU A 93 -10.42 -0.12 1.99
CA LEU A 93 -11.47 0.66 2.63
C LEU A 93 -12.38 -0.21 3.51
N ARG A 94 -12.66 -1.46 3.10
CA ARG A 94 -13.38 -2.43 3.94
C ARG A 94 -12.61 -2.77 5.22
N GLN A 95 -11.29 -3.00 5.12
CA GLN A 95 -10.46 -3.25 6.30
C GLN A 95 -10.44 -2.05 7.25
N ALA A 96 -10.38 -0.82 6.71
CA ALA A 96 -10.44 0.39 7.52
C ALA A 96 -11.78 0.51 8.29
N LEU A 97 -12.90 0.30 7.60
CA LEU A 97 -14.23 0.31 8.22
C LEU A 97 -14.35 -0.76 9.32
N GLN A 98 -13.87 -1.97 9.07
CA GLN A 98 -13.88 -3.08 10.03
C GLN A 98 -13.02 -2.77 11.27
N ALA A 99 -11.80 -2.27 11.08
CA ALA A 99 -10.90 -1.91 12.19
C ALA A 99 -11.58 -0.89 13.11
N THR A 100 -12.12 0.19 12.55
CA THR A 100 -12.80 1.22 13.36
C THR A 100 -14.09 0.71 14.01
N ALA A 101 -14.85 -0.17 13.36
CA ALA A 101 -16.02 -0.80 13.99
C ALA A 101 -15.63 -1.69 15.20
N GLY A 102 -14.44 -2.27 15.18
CA GLY A 102 -13.84 -2.99 16.30
C GLY A 102 -13.15 -2.10 17.35
N GLY A 103 -13.20 -0.77 17.20
CA GLY A 103 -12.51 0.18 18.10
C GLY A 103 -10.99 0.21 17.92
N GLU A 104 -10.48 -0.33 16.79
CA GLU A 104 -9.06 -0.40 16.50
C GLU A 104 -8.59 0.81 15.66
N ALA A 105 -7.45 1.37 16.03
CA ALA A 105 -6.70 2.31 15.21
C ALA A 105 -5.59 1.56 14.47
N ALA A 106 -5.71 1.43 13.14
CA ALA A 106 -4.72 0.77 12.30
C ALA A 106 -4.11 1.76 11.31
N SER A 107 -2.80 1.68 11.13
CA SER A 107 -2.05 2.43 10.13
C SER A 107 -2.32 1.92 8.70
N PHE A 108 -1.96 2.72 7.70
CA PHE A 108 -2.02 2.30 6.30
C PHE A 108 -1.28 0.98 6.06
N ALA A 109 -0.06 0.85 6.58
CA ALA A 109 0.78 -0.33 6.39
C ALA A 109 0.14 -1.59 6.99
N GLU A 110 -0.50 -1.50 8.14
CA GLU A 110 -1.19 -2.62 8.79
C GLU A 110 -2.42 -3.06 7.97
N LEU A 111 -3.26 -2.11 7.56
CA LEU A 111 -4.43 -2.39 6.74
C LEU A 111 -4.05 -2.95 5.37
N ALA A 112 -3.04 -2.38 4.71
CA ALA A 112 -2.50 -2.89 3.46
C ALA A 112 -1.94 -4.31 3.60
N THR A 113 -1.29 -4.61 4.72
CA THR A 113 -0.79 -5.96 5.04
C THR A 113 -1.94 -6.96 5.19
N ARG A 114 -3.02 -6.59 5.88
CA ARG A 114 -4.22 -7.45 6.02
C ARG A 114 -4.81 -7.80 4.66
N VAL A 115 -4.94 -6.81 3.76
CA VAL A 115 -5.39 -7.05 2.38
C VAL A 115 -4.50 -8.06 1.66
N GLY A 116 -3.17 -7.96 1.84
CA GLY A 116 -2.21 -8.90 1.27
C GLY A 116 -2.27 -10.32 1.87
N GLN A 117 -2.66 -10.45 3.15
CA GLN A 117 -2.79 -11.73 3.85
C GLN A 117 -4.07 -12.48 3.46
N VAL A 118 -5.21 -11.79 3.46
CA VAL A 118 -6.52 -12.37 3.05
C VAL A 118 -6.47 -12.95 1.63
N LYS A 119 -5.64 -12.37 0.75
CA LYS A 119 -5.41 -12.90 -0.58
C LYS A 119 -4.70 -14.26 -0.60
N ARG A 120 -3.77 -14.52 0.31
CA ARG A 120 -3.00 -15.79 0.33
C ARG A 120 -3.85 -16.99 0.76
N GLU A 121 -4.99 -16.72 1.39
CA GLU A 121 -5.91 -17.72 1.94
C GLU A 121 -7.06 -18.08 0.98
N ARG A 122 -7.15 -17.41 -0.18
CA ARG A 122 -8.08 -17.73 -1.27
C ARG A 122 -7.36 -18.43 -2.41
#